data_AF-A0A969HRT8-F1
#
_entry.id   AF-A0A969HRT8-F1
#
_cell.length_a   1.000
_cell.length_b   1.000
_cell.length_c   1.000
_cell.angle_alpha   90.00
_cell.angle_beta   90.00
_cell.angle_gamma   90.00
#
_symmetry.space_group_name_H-M   'P 1'
#
loop_
_entity.id
_entity.type
_entity.pdbx_description
1 polymer ?
#
loop_
_entity_poly.entity_id
_entity_poly.type
_entity_poly.pdbx_seq_one_letter_code
_entity_poly.pdbx_strand_id
1 'polypeptide(L)'
;MQRPKNQDADAFLREQIVAISPALVFIDAPLSLPKVYRQRVAEAGADFFFRQGDRDLKAMSPMFLGGLTARAMKLKADLAGFSFYETYPAKMAKILGLDYLNYKKNLVDIGQILNKLLHHYPIFALSTNPKNWHEVDAILATISAYRFFNNLHNGYGNELEGVIYV
;
A
#
# COMPACT_ATOMS: atom_id res chain seq x y z
N MET A 1 -0.45 -13.43 -2.22
CA MET A 1 0.16 -14.52 -3.03
C MET A 1 1.50 -14.05 -3.56
N GLN A 2 2.48 -14.94 -3.64
CA GLN A 2 3.77 -14.64 -4.26
C GLN A 2 3.78 -15.14 -5.69
N ARG A 3 4.26 -14.32 -6.64
CA ARG A 3 4.41 -14.76 -8.04
C ARG A 3 5.48 -15.86 -8.16
N PRO A 4 5.33 -16.81 -9.09
CA PRO A 4 6.42 -17.66 -9.56
C PRO A 4 7.62 -16.85 -10.08
N LYS A 5 8.82 -17.44 -9.96
CA LYS A 5 10.06 -16.83 -10.46
C LYS A 5 9.99 -16.67 -11.98
N ASN A 6 10.43 -15.51 -12.49
CA ASN A 6 10.44 -15.11 -13.91
C ASN A 6 9.08 -14.81 -14.58
N GLN A 7 7.96 -14.84 -13.84
CA GLN A 7 6.68 -14.35 -14.37
C GLN A 7 6.61 -12.82 -14.31
N ASP A 8 6.02 -12.20 -15.33
CA ASP A 8 5.71 -10.76 -15.32
C ASP A 8 4.81 -10.44 -14.11
N ALA A 9 5.28 -9.54 -13.24
CA ALA A 9 4.58 -9.22 -12.00
C ALA A 9 3.26 -8.48 -12.26
N ASP A 10 3.22 -7.61 -13.29
CA ASP A 10 2.05 -6.79 -13.58
C ASP A 10 0.95 -7.64 -14.22
N ALA A 11 1.33 -8.53 -15.15
CA ALA A 11 0.41 -9.49 -15.73
C ALA A 11 -0.18 -10.42 -14.65
N PHE A 12 0.67 -10.96 -13.78
CA PHE A 12 0.23 -11.81 -12.67
C PHE A 12 -0.75 -11.07 -11.74
N LEU A 13 -0.42 -9.86 -11.30
CA LEU A 13 -1.32 -9.08 -10.43
C LEU A 13 -2.65 -8.79 -11.11
N ARG A 14 -2.64 -8.43 -12.39
CA ARG A 14 -3.86 -8.19 -13.16
C ARG A 14 -4.75 -9.43 -13.23
N GLU A 15 -4.17 -10.58 -13.57
CA GLU A 15 -4.89 -11.86 -13.63
C GLU A 15 -5.51 -12.21 -12.27
N GLN A 16 -4.77 -12.04 -11.18
CA GLN A 16 -5.28 -12.31 -9.83
C GLN A 16 -6.42 -11.37 -9.44
N ILE A 17 -6.31 -10.06 -9.71
CA ILE A 17 -7.38 -9.09 -9.39
C ILE A 17 -8.64 -9.43 -10.17
N VAL A 18 -8.52 -9.74 -11.47
CA VAL A 18 -9.68 -10.09 -12.30
C VAL A 18 -10.32 -11.41 -11.85
N ALA A 19 -9.51 -12.42 -11.52
CA ALA A 19 -10.02 -13.72 -11.08
C ALA A 19 -10.70 -13.67 -9.71
N ILE A 20 -10.13 -12.93 -8.76
CA ILE A 20 -10.69 -12.78 -7.40
C ILE A 20 -11.89 -11.82 -7.42
N SER A 21 -11.88 -10.83 -8.32
CA SER A 21 -12.85 -9.75 -8.42
C SER A 21 -13.14 -9.04 -7.08
N PRO A 22 -12.13 -8.50 -6.38
CA PRO A 22 -12.30 -7.94 -5.06
C PRO A 22 -13.08 -6.62 -5.07
N ALA A 23 -13.80 -6.33 -3.98
CA ALA A 23 -14.49 -5.06 -3.81
C ALA A 23 -13.52 -3.87 -3.69
N LEU A 24 -12.35 -4.07 -3.07
CA LEU A 24 -11.34 -3.05 -2.83
C LEU A 24 -9.96 -3.61 -3.18
N VAL A 25 -9.11 -2.79 -3.81
CA VAL A 25 -7.71 -3.11 -4.10
C VAL A 25 -6.81 -2.10 -3.42
N PHE A 26 -6.05 -2.54 -2.42
CA PHE A 26 -5.08 -1.71 -1.70
C PHE A 26 -3.67 -2.00 -2.21
N ILE A 27 -2.95 -0.96 -2.64
CA ILE A 27 -1.59 -1.08 -3.19
C ILE A 27 -0.60 -0.25 -2.38
N ASP A 28 0.53 -0.86 -2.03
CA ASP A 28 1.72 -0.19 -1.47
C ASP A 28 2.57 0.43 -2.59
N ALA A 29 2.01 1.46 -3.23
CA ALA A 29 2.67 2.29 -4.23
C ALA A 29 1.83 3.53 -4.51
N PRO A 30 2.46 4.67 -4.85
CA PRO A 30 1.74 5.85 -5.28
C PRO A 30 0.83 5.60 -6.47
N LEU A 31 -0.44 6.00 -6.34
CA LEU A 31 -1.44 5.93 -7.43
C LEU A 31 -1.64 7.27 -8.15
N SER A 32 -0.77 8.24 -7.86
CA SER A 32 -0.88 9.61 -8.32
C SER A 32 0.47 10.32 -8.29
N LEU A 33 0.56 11.42 -9.04
CA LEU A 33 1.67 12.35 -9.02
C LEU A 33 1.30 13.58 -8.18
N PRO A 34 2.29 14.42 -7.80
CA PRO A 34 2.06 15.71 -7.15
C PRO A 34 1.03 16.56 -7.90
N LYS A 35 0.25 17.34 -7.17
CA LYS A 35 -0.86 18.17 -7.70
C LYS A 35 -0.46 18.98 -8.94
N VAL A 36 0.76 19.49 -8.99
CA VAL A 36 1.26 20.35 -10.09
C VAL A 36 1.15 19.69 -11.47
N TYR A 37 1.26 18.35 -11.55
CA TYR A 37 1.17 17.62 -12.82
C TYR A 37 -0.26 17.35 -13.28
N ARG A 38 -1.26 17.70 -12.46
CA ARG A 38 -2.69 17.58 -12.79
C ARG A 38 -3.33 18.92 -13.14
N GLN A 39 -2.61 20.02 -12.92
CA GLN A 39 -3.08 21.37 -13.18
C GLN A 39 -2.59 21.86 -14.55
N ARG A 40 -3.38 22.71 -15.21
CA ARG A 40 -2.98 23.35 -16.47
C ARG A 40 -1.90 24.41 -16.28
N VAL A 41 -1.93 25.09 -15.14
CA VAL A 41 -0.98 26.15 -14.76
C VAL A 41 -0.53 25.88 -13.34
N ALA A 42 0.78 25.84 -13.13
CA ALA A 42 1.36 25.67 -11.80
C ALA A 42 1.17 26.95 -10.98
N GLU A 43 0.70 26.79 -9.75
CA GLU A 43 0.66 27.88 -8.76
C GLU A 43 2.10 28.26 -8.35
N ALA A 44 2.33 29.53 -8.03
CA ALA A 44 3.62 29.97 -7.51
C ALA A 44 3.93 29.24 -6.19
N GLY A 45 5.09 28.59 -6.12
CA GLY A 45 5.46 27.77 -4.96
C GLY A 45 4.90 26.34 -4.98
N ALA A 46 4.34 25.87 -6.10
CA ALA A 46 3.89 24.49 -6.24
C ALA A 46 5.02 23.47 -5.99
N ASP A 47 4.65 22.34 -5.38
CA ASP A 47 5.57 21.25 -5.12
C ASP A 47 5.62 20.29 -6.33
N PHE A 48 6.81 20.17 -6.90
CA PHE A 48 7.08 19.29 -8.05
C PHE A 48 7.56 17.91 -7.64
N PHE A 49 7.91 17.72 -6.37
CA PHE A 49 8.53 16.51 -5.88
C PHE A 49 7.57 15.70 -5.03
N PHE A 50 6.89 16.31 -4.06
CA PHE A 50 6.10 15.60 -3.06
C PHE A 50 4.61 15.91 -3.16
N ARG A 51 3.79 14.89 -2.87
CA ARG A 51 2.39 15.08 -2.48
C ARG A 51 2.32 15.41 -0.99
N GLN A 52 1.23 16.01 -0.54
CA GLN A 52 0.96 16.25 0.87
C GLN A 52 1.06 14.95 1.70
N GLY A 53 0.48 13.84 1.20
CA GLY A 53 0.54 12.55 1.90
C GLY A 53 1.97 12.01 2.07
N ASP A 54 2.85 12.26 1.10
CA ASP A 54 4.26 11.88 1.20
C ASP A 54 4.95 12.67 2.32
N ARG A 55 4.63 13.97 2.46
CA ARG A 55 5.16 14.82 3.53
C ARG A 55 4.63 14.42 4.90
N ASP A 56 3.32 14.21 5.00
CA ASP A 56 2.64 13.81 6.25
C ASP A 56 3.23 12.53 6.83
N LEU A 57 3.54 11.58 5.95
CA LEU A 57 4.06 10.26 6.32
C LEU A 57 5.58 10.15 6.27
N LYS A 58 6.28 11.20 5.81
CA LYS A 58 7.71 11.16 5.46
C LYS A 58 8.02 9.97 4.54
N ALA A 59 7.14 9.70 3.59
CA ALA A 59 7.26 8.63 2.62
C ALA A 59 8.13 9.05 1.43
N MET A 60 8.58 8.06 0.65
CA MET A 60 9.25 8.34 -0.62
C MET A 60 8.25 8.89 -1.62
N SER A 61 8.63 9.96 -2.31
CA SER A 61 7.75 10.58 -3.29
C SER A 61 7.59 9.73 -4.57
N PRO A 62 6.44 9.84 -5.25
CA PRO A 62 6.21 9.21 -6.56
C PRO A 62 7.27 9.58 -7.60
N MET A 63 7.85 10.78 -7.52
CA MET A 63 8.87 11.26 -8.46
C MET A 63 10.20 10.53 -8.29
N PHE A 64 10.51 10.04 -7.09
CA PHE A 64 11.72 9.25 -6.83
C PHE A 64 11.49 7.75 -7.06
N LEU A 65 10.27 7.27 -6.82
CA LEU A 65 9.88 5.88 -7.09
C LEU A 65 9.73 5.58 -8.59
N GLY A 66 9.41 6.61 -9.39
CA GLY A 66 9.44 6.58 -10.86
C GLY A 66 8.65 5.41 -11.46
N GLY A 67 9.36 4.40 -11.97
CA GLY A 67 8.76 3.24 -12.63
C GLY A 67 7.77 2.46 -11.76
N LEU A 68 7.95 2.41 -10.44
CA LEU A 68 6.99 1.75 -9.55
C LEU A 68 5.63 2.49 -9.54
N THR A 69 5.68 3.81 -9.41
CA THR A 69 4.51 4.70 -9.50
C THR A 69 3.81 4.54 -10.85
N ALA A 70 4.57 4.58 -11.96
CA ALA A 70 4.00 4.45 -13.30
C ALA A 70 3.27 3.11 -13.49
N ARG A 71 3.82 2.02 -12.96
CA ARG A 71 3.19 0.68 -13.03
C ARG A 71 1.91 0.62 -12.20
N ALA A 72 1.91 1.17 -10.99
CA ALA A 72 0.72 1.20 -10.14
C ALA A 72 -0.41 2.05 -10.76
N MET A 73 -0.07 3.23 -11.29
CA MET A 73 -1.01 4.09 -12.02
C MET A 73 -1.56 3.40 -13.27
N LYS A 74 -0.71 2.73 -14.06
CA LYS A 74 -1.13 1.97 -15.23
C LYS A 74 -2.08 0.83 -14.84
N LEU A 75 -1.75 0.06 -13.81
CA LEU A 75 -2.61 -1.03 -13.34
C LEU A 75 -4.00 -0.54 -12.94
N LYS A 76 -4.08 0.59 -12.21
CA LYS A 76 -5.35 1.24 -11.87
C LYS A 76 -6.13 1.67 -13.11
N ALA A 77 -5.45 2.25 -14.11
CA ALA A 77 -6.09 2.69 -15.35
C ALA A 77 -6.61 1.50 -16.19
N ASP A 78 -5.80 0.44 -16.33
CA ASP A 78 -6.15 -0.77 -17.07
C ASP A 78 -7.33 -1.54 -16.42
N LEU A 79 -7.54 -1.33 -15.11
CA LEU A 79 -8.57 -1.98 -14.30
C LEU A 79 -9.57 -0.98 -13.71
N ALA A 80 -9.98 0.02 -14.50
CA ALA A 80 -10.87 1.11 -14.08
C ALA A 80 -12.24 0.67 -13.49
N GLY A 81 -12.65 -0.59 -13.68
CA GLY A 81 -13.84 -1.16 -13.04
C GLY A 81 -13.67 -1.54 -11.57
N PHE A 82 -12.44 -1.48 -11.02
CA PHE A 82 -12.13 -1.81 -9.63
C PHE A 82 -11.79 -0.55 -8.82
N SER A 83 -12.08 -0.58 -7.52
CA SER A 83 -11.77 0.51 -6.60
C SER A 83 -10.35 0.37 -6.03
N PHE A 84 -9.42 1.18 -6.53
CA PHE A 84 -8.02 1.20 -6.09
C PHE A 84 -7.75 2.28 -5.05
N TYR A 85 -7.06 1.89 -3.98
CA TYR A 85 -6.63 2.72 -2.88
C TYR A 85 -5.13 2.54 -2.62
N GLU A 86 -4.48 3.63 -2.23
CA GLU A 86 -3.08 3.61 -1.81
C GLU A 86 -2.99 3.32 -0.32
N THR A 87 -2.00 2.52 0.07
CA THR A 87 -1.70 2.25 1.48
C THR A 87 -0.20 2.30 1.73
N TYR A 88 0.19 2.31 3.01
CA TYR A 88 1.58 2.34 3.40
C TYR A 88 1.84 1.39 4.59
N PRO A 89 2.25 0.13 4.34
CA PRO A 89 2.45 -0.90 5.36
C PRO A 89 3.39 -0.49 6.49
N ALA A 90 4.46 0.25 6.20
CA ALA A 90 5.38 0.73 7.22
C ALA A 90 4.70 1.67 8.23
N LYS A 91 3.77 2.51 7.77
CA LYS A 91 2.97 3.35 8.68
C LYS A 91 1.99 2.52 9.49
N MET A 92 1.33 1.52 8.89
CA MET A 92 0.45 0.60 9.61
C MET A 92 1.22 -0.17 10.71
N ALA A 93 2.41 -0.66 10.40
CA ALA A 93 3.30 -1.32 11.36
C ALA A 93 3.62 -0.41 12.56
N LYS A 94 3.90 0.87 12.30
CA LYS A 94 4.14 1.86 13.36
C LYS A 94 2.91 2.10 14.23
N ILE A 95 1.72 2.23 13.63
CA ILE A 95 0.45 2.39 14.36
C ILE A 95 0.21 1.18 15.29
N LEU A 96 0.52 -0.03 14.83
CA LEU A 96 0.40 -1.25 15.62
C LEU A 96 1.55 -1.46 16.62
N GLY A 97 2.53 -0.57 16.65
CA GLY A 97 3.71 -0.69 17.51
C GLY A 97 4.51 -1.96 17.23
N LEU A 98 4.73 -2.30 15.96
CA LEU A 98 5.54 -3.47 15.57
C LEU A 98 7.05 -3.19 15.62
N ASP A 99 7.46 -1.92 15.68
CA ASP A 99 8.86 -1.53 15.84
C ASP A 99 9.46 -2.08 17.15
N TYR A 100 8.63 -2.18 18.21
CA TYR A 100 8.99 -2.82 19.49
C TYR A 100 9.20 -4.33 19.37
N LEU A 101 8.76 -4.93 18.26
CA LEU A 101 8.94 -6.35 17.93
C LEU A 101 9.92 -6.55 16.76
N ASN A 102 10.82 -5.59 16.52
CA ASN A 102 11.88 -5.72 15.51
C ASN A 102 11.38 -5.90 14.08
N TYR A 103 10.25 -5.28 13.74
CA TYR A 103 9.73 -5.23 12.38
C TYR A 103 10.82 -4.83 11.35
N LYS A 104 10.92 -5.61 10.26
CA LYS A 104 11.92 -5.48 9.19
C LYS A 104 13.40 -5.56 9.62
N LYS A 105 13.70 -6.05 10.82
CA LYS A 105 15.10 -6.27 11.27
C LYS A 105 15.61 -7.67 10.94
N ASN A 106 14.97 -8.74 11.46
CA ASN A 106 15.39 -10.12 11.20
C ASN A 106 14.21 -11.05 10.89
N LEU A 107 14.39 -11.99 9.97
CA LEU A 107 13.30 -12.93 9.59
C LEU A 107 12.78 -13.77 10.77
N VAL A 108 13.60 -14.03 11.79
CA VAL A 108 13.18 -14.75 13.00
C VAL A 108 12.09 -14.00 13.78
N ASP A 109 12.01 -12.67 13.65
CA ASP A 109 11.02 -11.83 14.32
C ASP A 109 9.63 -11.88 13.67
N ILE A 110 9.49 -12.50 12.49
CA ILE A 110 8.20 -12.59 11.80
C ILE A 110 7.16 -13.35 12.64
N GLY A 111 7.56 -14.40 13.35
CA GLY A 111 6.63 -15.22 14.15
C GLY A 111 5.96 -14.43 15.27
N GLN A 112 6.72 -13.66 16.04
CA GLN A 112 6.17 -12.82 17.12
C GLN A 112 5.29 -11.69 16.59
N ILE A 113 5.65 -11.11 15.44
CA ILE A 113 4.84 -10.08 14.79
C ILE A 113 3.52 -10.68 14.33
N LEU A 114 3.56 -11.85 13.69
CA LEU A 114 2.35 -12.52 13.24
C LEU A 114 1.42 -12.83 14.42
N ASN A 115 1.96 -13.34 15.53
CA ASN A 115 1.17 -13.61 16.74
C ASN A 115 0.46 -12.35 17.25
N LYS A 116 1.16 -11.21 17.29
CA LYS A 116 0.55 -9.93 17.66
C LYS A 116 -0.54 -9.49 16.68
N LEU A 117 -0.32 -9.63 15.38
CA LEU A 117 -1.28 -9.28 14.34
C LEU A 117 -2.56 -10.13 14.44
N LEU A 118 -2.42 -11.45 14.53
CA LEU A 118 -3.56 -12.38 14.59
C LEU A 118 -4.32 -12.27 15.93
N HIS A 119 -3.64 -11.93 17.02
CA HIS A 119 -4.31 -11.66 18.29
C HIS A 119 -5.19 -10.40 18.20
N HIS A 120 -4.72 -9.34 17.54
CA HIS A 120 -5.49 -8.10 17.39
C HIS A 120 -6.57 -8.19 16.29
N TYR A 121 -6.34 -9.02 15.28
CA TYR A 121 -7.23 -9.23 14.15
C TYR A 121 -7.55 -10.72 13.95
N PRO A 122 -8.33 -11.34 14.86
CA PRO A 122 -8.59 -12.78 14.85
C PRO A 122 -9.42 -13.25 13.64
N ILE A 123 -10.03 -12.32 12.90
CA ILE A 123 -10.79 -12.62 11.68
C ILE A 123 -9.89 -13.10 10.53
N PHE A 124 -8.59 -12.78 10.55
CA PHE A 124 -7.67 -13.24 9.52
C PHE A 124 -7.21 -14.66 9.82
N ALA A 125 -7.67 -15.61 9.00
CA ALA A 125 -7.13 -16.96 8.97
C ALA A 125 -6.09 -17.07 7.85
N LEU A 126 -4.84 -17.35 8.21
CA LEU A 126 -3.77 -17.60 7.23
C LEU A 126 -3.64 -19.09 6.97
N SER A 127 -3.63 -19.48 5.70
CA SER A 127 -3.33 -20.85 5.29
C SER A 127 -1.84 -21.20 5.42
N THR A 128 -0.97 -20.19 5.37
CA THR A 128 0.49 -20.34 5.52
C THR A 128 1.08 -19.12 6.23
N ASN A 129 2.09 -19.36 7.07
CA ASN A 129 2.85 -18.28 7.69
C ASN A 129 3.70 -17.54 6.64
N PRO A 130 3.85 -16.21 6.78
CA PRO A 130 4.68 -15.40 5.91
C PRO A 130 6.15 -15.79 6.08
N LYS A 131 6.87 -15.86 4.96
CA LYS A 131 8.28 -16.29 4.89
C LYS A 131 9.26 -15.13 4.76
N ASN A 132 8.75 -13.95 4.44
CA ASN A 132 9.54 -12.74 4.21
C ASN A 132 8.73 -11.49 4.57
N TRP A 133 9.41 -10.36 4.64
CA TRP A 133 8.79 -9.09 5.01
C TRP A 133 7.78 -8.56 3.99
N HIS A 134 7.91 -8.90 2.71
CA HIS A 134 6.92 -8.49 1.70
C HIS A 134 5.57 -9.18 1.90
N GLU A 135 5.57 -10.44 2.36
CA GLU A 135 4.33 -11.12 2.74
C GLU A 135 3.72 -10.52 4.01
N VAL A 136 4.54 -10.08 4.97
CA VAL A 136 4.07 -9.31 6.13
C VAL A 136 3.49 -7.95 5.70
N ASP A 137 4.15 -7.24 4.78
CA ASP A 137 3.64 -5.98 4.20
C ASP A 137 2.28 -6.18 3.53
N ALA A 138 2.08 -7.30 2.83
CA ALA A 138 0.80 -7.64 2.20
C ALA A 138 -0.32 -7.88 3.23
N ILE A 139 0.01 -8.51 4.37
CA ILE A 139 -0.93 -8.66 5.50
C ILE A 139 -1.28 -7.28 6.07
N LEU A 140 -0.29 -6.41 6.26
CA LEU A 140 -0.52 -5.05 6.74
C LEU A 140 -1.38 -4.21 5.78
N ALA A 141 -1.14 -4.33 4.46
CA ALA A 141 -2.00 -3.71 3.45
C ALA A 141 -3.44 -4.24 3.51
N THR A 142 -3.62 -5.54 3.76
CA THR A 142 -4.93 -6.16 3.95
C THR A 142 -5.62 -5.65 5.23
N ILE A 143 -4.86 -5.45 6.31
CA ILE A 143 -5.35 -4.84 7.55
C ILE A 143 -5.81 -3.39 7.28
N SER A 144 -5.04 -2.60 6.52
CA SER A 144 -5.46 -1.26 6.11
C SER A 144 -6.78 -1.29 5.33
N ALA A 145 -6.92 -2.23 4.38
CA ALA A 145 -8.17 -2.40 3.62
C ALA A 145 -9.34 -2.77 4.52
N TYR A 146 -9.14 -3.68 5.48
CA TYR A 146 -10.15 -4.05 6.47
C TYR A 146 -10.55 -2.86 7.33
N ARG A 147 -9.59 -2.07 7.82
CA ARG A 147 -9.88 -0.85 8.59
C ARG A 147 -10.63 0.16 7.74
N PHE A 148 -10.28 0.31 6.46
CA PHE A 148 -10.99 1.18 5.53
C PHE A 148 -12.45 0.77 5.37
N PHE A 149 -12.69 -0.50 5.07
CA PHE A 149 -14.04 -1.07 4.91
C PHE A 149 -14.92 -0.87 6.15
N ASN A 150 -14.33 -0.90 7.35
CA ASN A 150 -15.04 -0.71 8.62
C ASN A 150 -15.05 0.75 9.12
N ASN A 151 -14.61 1.73 8.32
CA ASN A 151 -14.49 3.15 8.72
C ASN A 151 -13.58 3.40 9.95
N LEU A 152 -12.56 2.56 10.14
CA LEU A 152 -11.56 2.65 11.21
C LEU A 152 -10.21 3.18 10.72
N HIS A 153 -10.14 3.64 9.47
CA HIS A 153 -8.90 4.04 8.82
C HIS A 153 -8.47 5.46 9.18
N ASN A 154 -7.19 5.76 8.96
CA ASN A 154 -6.64 7.10 8.88
C ASN A 154 -6.28 7.40 7.42
N GLY A 155 -6.69 8.58 6.93
CA GLY A 155 -6.27 9.10 5.63
C GLY A 155 -5.19 10.17 5.77
N TYR A 156 -4.18 10.13 4.90
CA TYR A 156 -3.10 11.11 4.84
C TYR A 156 -2.98 11.69 3.42
N GLY A 157 -2.80 13.00 3.29
CA GLY A 157 -2.74 13.70 2.00
C GLY A 157 -4.01 14.42 1.60
N ASN A 158 -4.20 14.60 0.30
CA ASN A 158 -5.23 15.46 -0.29
C ASN A 158 -5.84 14.78 -1.51
N GLU A 159 -7.17 14.78 -1.61
CA GLU A 159 -7.94 14.18 -2.71
C GLU A 159 -7.43 14.54 -4.12
N LEU A 160 -6.97 15.79 -4.33
CA LEU A 160 -6.47 16.27 -5.63
C LEU A 160 -5.18 15.58 -6.07
N GLU A 161 -4.39 15.06 -5.14
CA GLU A 161 -3.14 14.37 -5.40
C GLU A 161 -3.08 12.98 -4.76
N GLY A 162 -4.22 12.45 -4.31
CA GLY A 162 -4.34 11.12 -3.70
C GLY A 162 -4.21 11.12 -2.18
N VAL A 163 -4.91 10.17 -1.57
CA VAL A 163 -4.92 9.93 -0.12
C VAL A 163 -4.37 8.53 0.15
N ILE A 164 -3.52 8.44 1.18
CA ILE A 164 -2.92 7.19 1.66
C ILE A 164 -3.73 6.71 2.86
N TYR A 165 -4.28 5.50 2.78
CA TYR A 165 -5.14 4.92 3.80
C TYR A 165 -4.42 3.82 4.60
N VAL A 166 -4.52 3.88 5.93
CA VAL A 166 -4.02 2.86 6.89
C VAL A 166 -5.04 2.56 7.97
#